data_AF-A0A9D9PZD3-F1
#
_entry.id   AF-A0A9D9PZD3-F1
#
_cell.length_a   1.000
_cell.length_b   1.000
_cell.length_c   1.000
_cell.angle_alpha   90.00
_cell.angle_beta   90.00
_cell.angle_gamma   90.00
#
_symmetry.space_group_name_H-M   'P 1'
#
loop_
_entity.id
_entity.type
_entity.pdbx_description
1 polymer ?
#
loop_
_entity_poly.entity_id
_entity_poly.type
_entity_poly.pdbx_seq_one_letter_code
_entity_poly.pdbx_strand_id
1 'polypeptide(L)'
;MAFPKMFRVKQELEGPMLADIPGAVRDTIRSLGLQEKVKPGQTVAITSGSRGVANIAKITRAVVDETKALGLKPFIVPAMGS
;
A
#
# COMPACT_ATOMS: atom_id res chain seq x y z
N MET A 1 21.62 -33.34 -13.59
CA MET A 1 22.28 -32.04 -13.34
C MET A 1 22.70 -32.00 -11.88
N ALA A 2 24.00 -31.82 -11.60
CA ALA A 2 24.48 -31.63 -10.23
C ALA A 2 24.49 -30.13 -9.93
N PHE A 3 23.77 -29.70 -8.90
CA PHE A 3 23.82 -28.32 -8.42
C PHE A 3 25.10 -28.10 -7.58
N PRO A 4 25.63 -26.87 -7.52
CA PRO A 4 26.78 -26.55 -6.67
C PRO A 4 26.45 -26.72 -5.18
N LYS A 5 27.47 -26.70 -4.31
CA LYS A 5 27.26 -26.70 -2.85
C LYS A 5 26.51 -25.42 -2.46
N MET A 6 25.27 -25.56 -1.99
CA MET A 6 24.43 -24.46 -1.53
C MET A 6 24.47 -24.36 0.00
N PHE A 7 24.33 -23.15 0.54
CA PHE A 7 24.13 -22.92 1.97
C PHE A 7 22.80 -22.19 2.20
N ARG A 8 22.06 -22.56 3.24
CA ARG A 8 20.78 -21.93 3.58
C ARG A 8 21.02 -20.72 4.48
N VAL A 9 20.61 -19.55 4.00
CA VAL A 9 20.58 -18.33 4.82
C VAL A 9 19.14 -18.03 5.21
N LYS A 10 18.89 -17.72 6.48
CA LYS A 10 17.63 -17.15 6.97
C LYS A 10 17.97 -15.80 7.60
N GLN A 11 17.27 -14.77 7.16
CA GLN A 11 17.37 -13.44 7.75
C GLN A 11 16.08 -13.16 8.53
N GLU A 12 16.22 -12.87 9.81
CA GLU A 12 15.13 -12.34 10.64
C GLU A 12 15.41 -10.87 10.85
N LEU A 13 14.52 -10.01 10.35
CA LEU A 13 14.62 -8.56 10.50
C LEU A 13 13.63 -8.14 11.57
N GLU A 14 14.12 -7.57 12.66
CA GLU A 14 13.26 -6.90 13.63
C GLU A 14 12.78 -5.57 13.05
N GLY A 15 11.49 -5.30 13.15
CA GLY A 15 10.90 -4.08 12.65
C GLY A 15 9.57 -3.78 13.34
N PRO A 16 9.14 -2.50 13.35
CA PRO A 16 7.85 -2.13 13.91
C PRO A 16 6.72 -2.90 13.21
N MET A 17 5.84 -3.49 13.99
CA MET A 17 4.65 -4.19 13.50
C MET A 17 3.40 -3.35 13.73
N LEU A 18 2.51 -3.35 12.74
CA LEU A 18 1.17 -2.78 12.85
C LEU A 18 0.16 -3.89 13.08
N ALA A 19 -0.60 -3.82 14.17
CA ALA A 19 -1.69 -4.74 14.45
C ALA A 19 -2.91 -4.48 13.54
N ASP A 20 -3.23 -3.20 13.32
CA ASP A 20 -4.34 -2.76 12.46
C ASP A 20 -3.82 -1.97 11.26
N ILE A 21 -3.58 -2.67 10.16
CA ILE A 21 -3.12 -2.07 8.91
C ILE A 21 -4.18 -1.12 8.32
N PRO A 22 -5.47 -1.50 8.17
CA PRO A 22 -6.50 -0.57 7.71
C PRO A 22 -6.63 0.69 8.58
N GLY A 23 -6.62 0.55 9.91
CA GLY A 23 -6.67 1.68 10.83
C GLY A 23 -5.50 2.64 10.63
N ALA A 24 -4.27 2.13 10.59
CA ALA A 24 -3.09 2.95 10.36
C ALA A 24 -3.12 3.68 9.00
N VAL A 25 -3.63 3.05 7.94
CA VAL A 25 -3.81 3.68 6.63
C VAL A 25 -4.84 4.81 6.71
N ARG A 26 -5.98 4.58 7.37
CA ARG A 26 -7.03 5.59 7.59
C ARG A 26 -6.47 6.83 8.29
N ASP A 27 -5.78 6.63 9.40
CA ASP A 27 -5.21 7.73 10.19
C ASP A 27 -4.17 8.51 9.37
N THR A 28 -3.33 7.80 8.62
CA THR A 28 -2.33 8.40 7.72
C THR A 28 -2.98 9.20 6.60
N ILE A 29 -4.05 8.71 5.97
CA ILE A 29 -4.74 9.46 4.90
C ILE A 29 -5.45 10.69 5.48
N ARG A 30 -6.09 10.57 6.64
CA ARG A 30 -6.79 11.68 7.30
C ARG A 30 -5.86 12.81 7.68
N SER A 31 -4.64 12.49 8.14
CA SER A 31 -3.65 13.51 8.53
C SER A 31 -3.20 14.40 7.36
N LEU A 32 -3.39 13.97 6.11
CA LEU A 32 -3.05 14.77 4.91
C LEU A 32 -4.02 15.94 4.66
N GLY A 33 -5.17 15.97 5.34
CA GLY A 33 -6.17 17.02 5.17
C GLY A 33 -6.78 17.05 3.77
N LEU A 34 -6.93 15.88 3.12
CA LEU A 34 -7.37 15.82 1.71
C LEU A 34 -8.77 16.40 1.50
N GLN A 35 -9.62 16.40 2.54
CA GLN A 35 -10.97 16.99 2.54
C GLN A 35 -11.00 18.41 1.96
N GLU A 36 -9.94 19.20 2.20
CA GLU A 36 -9.82 20.60 1.79
C GLU A 36 -9.16 20.76 0.40
N LYS A 37 -8.54 19.70 -0.12
CA LYS A 37 -7.71 19.72 -1.33
C LYS A 37 -8.36 19.04 -2.53
N VAL A 38 -9.30 18.12 -2.28
CA VAL A 38 -9.98 17.35 -3.32
C VAL A 38 -11.47 17.59 -3.27
N LYS A 39 -12.15 17.32 -4.39
CA LYS A 39 -13.59 17.46 -4.52
C LYS A 39 -14.21 16.09 -4.87
N PRO A 40 -15.39 15.77 -4.31
CA PRO A 40 -16.13 14.58 -4.72
C PRO A 40 -16.30 14.50 -6.24
N GLY A 41 -16.20 13.29 -6.79
CA GLY A 41 -16.30 13.01 -8.22
C GLY A 41 -14.98 13.07 -8.99
N GLN A 42 -13.90 13.61 -8.41
CA GLN A 42 -12.57 13.59 -9.02
C GLN A 42 -12.01 12.15 -9.10
N THR A 43 -11.26 11.88 -10.16
CA THR A 43 -10.58 10.60 -10.36
C THR A 43 -9.20 10.63 -9.69
N VAL A 44 -8.81 9.55 -9.02
CA VAL A 44 -7.49 9.41 -8.38
C VAL A 44 -6.81 8.11 -8.83
N ALA A 45 -5.57 8.23 -9.30
CA ALA A 45 -4.73 7.08 -9.61
C ALA A 45 -4.01 6.61 -8.34
N ILE A 46 -4.15 5.33 -8.00
CA ILE A 46 -3.44 4.71 -6.88
C ILE A 46 -2.38 3.78 -7.46
N THR A 47 -1.12 4.11 -7.23
CA THR A 47 0.00 3.27 -7.66
C THR A 47 0.11 2.03 -6.79
N SER A 48 0.33 0.87 -7.40
CA SER A 48 0.61 -0.39 -6.69
C SER A 48 1.89 -1.01 -7.22
N GLY A 49 2.88 -1.18 -6.34
CA GLY A 49 4.11 -1.91 -6.64
C GLY A 49 3.96 -3.42 -6.50
N SER A 50 5.05 -4.15 -6.76
CA SER A 50 5.12 -5.61 -6.59
C SER A 50 6.27 -6.06 -5.68
N ARG A 51 7.14 -5.15 -5.23
CA ARG A 51 8.39 -5.48 -4.53
C ARG A 51 8.23 -5.36 -3.02
N GLY A 52 8.38 -6.48 -2.30
CA GLY A 52 8.77 -6.52 -0.88
C GLY A 52 7.85 -5.88 0.16
N VAL A 53 6.66 -5.39 -0.21
CA VAL A 53 5.72 -4.80 0.76
C VAL A 53 4.83 -5.88 1.36
N ALA A 54 5.02 -6.15 2.66
CA ALA A 54 4.13 -7.02 3.41
C ALA A 54 2.69 -6.50 3.39
N ASN A 55 1.72 -7.40 3.19
CA ASN A 55 0.28 -7.06 3.19
C ASN A 55 -0.14 -6.02 2.14
N ILE A 56 0.57 -5.88 1.02
CA ILE A 56 0.30 -4.87 -0.01
C ILE A 56 -1.18 -4.82 -0.43
N ALA A 57 -1.82 -5.97 -0.66
CA ALA A 57 -3.24 -6.02 -1.03
C ALA A 57 -4.17 -5.39 0.03
N LYS A 58 -3.89 -5.62 1.33
CA LYS A 58 -4.68 -5.02 2.43
C LYS A 58 -4.47 -3.52 2.49
N ILE A 59 -3.22 -3.07 2.35
CA ILE A 59 -2.85 -1.65 2.34
C ILE A 59 -3.55 -0.95 1.17
N THR A 60 -3.39 -1.46 -0.05
CA THR A 60 -4.01 -0.89 -1.26
C THR A 60 -5.53 -0.83 -1.14
N ARG A 61 -6.18 -1.87 -0.61
CA ARG A 61 -7.62 -1.86 -0.37
C ARG A 61 -8.02 -0.75 0.60
N ALA A 62 -7.32 -0.60 1.73
CA ALA A 62 -7.61 0.45 2.70
C ALA A 62 -7.48 1.86 2.08
N VAL A 63 -6.46 2.09 1.23
CA VAL A 63 -6.32 3.36 0.49
C VAL A 63 -7.51 3.60 -0.46
N VAL A 64 -7.94 2.56 -1.19
CA VAL A 64 -9.12 2.63 -2.06
C VAL A 64 -10.39 2.96 -1.27
N ASP A 65 -10.57 2.34 -0.11
CA ASP A 65 -11.76 2.57 0.72
C ASP A 65 -11.80 4.00 1.29
N GLU A 66 -10.67 4.53 1.76
CA GLU A 66 -10.59 5.92 2.24
C GLU A 66 -10.76 6.95 1.12
N THR A 67 -10.19 6.70 -0.07
CA THR A 67 -10.40 7.60 -1.21
C THR A 67 -11.85 7.58 -1.71
N LYS A 68 -12.53 6.43 -1.67
CA LYS A 68 -13.97 6.34 -1.92
C LYS A 68 -14.78 7.09 -0.86
N ALA A 69 -14.38 7.02 0.41
CA ALA A 69 -15.05 7.75 1.49
C ALA A 69 -14.97 9.28 1.31
N LEU A 70 -13.92 9.78 0.65
CA LEU A 70 -13.79 11.18 0.20
C LEU A 70 -14.64 11.52 -1.04
N GLY A 71 -15.40 10.56 -1.57
CA GLY A 71 -16.20 10.72 -2.78
C GLY A 71 -15.40 10.67 -4.08
N LEU A 72 -14.14 10.20 -4.05
CA LEU A 72 -13.30 10.09 -5.23
C LEU A 72 -13.60 8.81 -6.03
N LYS A 73 -13.11 8.78 -7.27
CA LYS A 73 -13.18 7.63 -8.18
C LYS A 73 -11.79 7.01 -8.34
N PRO A 74 -11.38 6.09 -7.44
CA PRO A 74 -10.05 5.49 -7.52
C PRO A 74 -9.94 4.46 -8.63
N PHE A 75 -8.75 4.38 -9.24
CA PHE A 75 -8.33 3.27 -10.09
C PHE A 75 -6.88 2.92 -9.81
N ILE A 76 -6.54 1.64 -9.96
CA ILE A 76 -5.20 1.14 -9.63
C ILE A 76 -4.35 1.18 -10.89
N VAL A 77 -3.14 1.73 -10.77
CA VAL A 77 -2.12 1.69 -11.82
C VAL A 77 -0.88 0.97 -11.32
N PRO A 78 -0.22 0.17 -12.16
CA PRO A 78 1.05 -0.44 -11.78
C PRO A 78 2.10 0.65 -11.55
N ALA A 79 2.87 0.54 -10.46
CA ALA A 79 4.02 1.41 -10.22
C ALA A 79 5.16 0.99 -11.17
N MET A 80 5.08 1.43 -12.42
CA MET A 80 6.08 1.15 -13.45
C MET A 80 7.23 2.14 -13.31
N GLY A 81 8.35 1.69 -12.74
CA GLY A 81 9.60 2.44 -12.62
C GLY A 81 10.73 1.50 -12.23
N SER A 82 11.80 1.49 -13.02
CA SER A 82 13.00 0.66 -12.83
C SER A 82 14.04 1.39 -12.00
#